data_AF-A0A4P9YDJ8-F1
#
_entry.id   AF-A0A4P9YDJ8-F1
#
_cell.length_a   1.000
_cell.length_b   1.000
_cell.length_c   1.000
_cell.angle_alpha   90.00
_cell.angle_beta   90.00
_cell.angle_gamma   90.00
#
_symmetry.space_group_name_H-M   'P 1'
#
loop_
_entity.id
_entity.type
_entity.pdbx_description
1 polymer ?
#
loop_
_entity_poly.entity_id
_entity_poly.type
_entity_poly.pdbx_seq_one_letter_code
_entity_poly.pdbx_strand_id
1 'polypeptide(L)'
;MSEDLEISDFYGGNESRDVEALMFMQKMVSTEVVSKLGAKVNHAFDLNHPKYPKALNRVELKTTFDFDKVKKILISDPVDYPGKKGYKYVHVLLFTDKSIFLIMPYIYDNALKTDKGINVINNLNDWLFINGLGQRSRHRIEQFD
;
A
#
# COMPACT_ATOMS: atom_id res chain seq x y z
N MET A 1 8.56 -17.28 -21.39
CA MET A 1 7.32 -16.52 -21.60
C MET A 1 6.54 -16.62 -20.30
N SER A 2 6.60 -15.59 -19.45
CA SER A 2 5.71 -15.51 -18.28
C SER A 2 4.42 -14.86 -18.74
N GLU A 3 3.31 -15.54 -18.56
CA GLU A 3 1.99 -14.94 -18.72
C GLU A 3 1.82 -13.93 -17.59
N ASP A 4 1.82 -12.65 -17.96
CA ASP A 4 1.47 -11.57 -17.05
C ASP A 4 -0.02 -11.69 -16.76
N LEU A 5 -0.35 -12.16 -15.55
CA LEU A 5 -1.74 -12.26 -15.08
C LEU A 5 -2.29 -10.84 -14.92
N GLU A 6 -3.19 -10.43 -15.80
CA GLU A 6 -3.83 -9.12 -15.73
C GLU A 6 -5.00 -9.16 -14.75
N ILE A 7 -5.06 -8.13 -13.90
CA ILE A 7 -6.09 -7.95 -12.88
C ILE A 7 -7.51 -7.96 -13.50
N SER A 8 -7.65 -7.52 -14.76
CA SER A 8 -8.91 -7.54 -15.52
C SER A 8 -9.55 -8.91 -15.71
N ASP A 9 -8.78 -9.99 -15.64
CA ASP A 9 -9.26 -11.34 -15.93
C ASP A 9 -10.21 -11.89 -14.86
N PHE A 10 -10.32 -11.21 -13.71
CA PHE A 10 -11.06 -11.67 -12.54
C PHE A 10 -12.41 -10.97 -12.30
N TYR A 11 -12.70 -9.84 -12.98
CA TYR A 11 -13.84 -8.94 -12.64
C TYR A 11 -15.19 -9.26 -13.32
N GLY A 12 -15.73 -10.45 -13.12
CA GLY A 12 -17.01 -10.85 -13.73
C GLY A 12 -17.93 -11.75 -12.90
N GLY A 13 -18.34 -11.37 -11.67
CA GLY A 13 -19.51 -11.91 -10.94
C GLY A 13 -19.52 -13.38 -10.44
N ASN A 14 -20.16 -13.59 -9.27
CA ASN A 14 -20.42 -14.80 -8.44
C ASN A 14 -19.48 -15.09 -7.24
N GLU A 15 -20.08 -15.48 -6.10
CA GLU A 15 -19.48 -15.74 -4.76
C GLU A 15 -18.21 -16.62 -4.74
N SER A 16 -18.06 -17.54 -5.71
CA SER A 16 -16.83 -18.33 -5.90
C SER A 16 -15.59 -17.44 -6.11
N ARG A 17 -15.78 -16.23 -6.65
CA ARG A 17 -14.72 -15.27 -6.94
C ARG A 17 -14.31 -14.45 -5.74
N ASP A 18 -15.20 -14.25 -4.76
CA ASP A 18 -14.82 -13.60 -3.49
C ASP A 18 -13.86 -14.51 -2.72
N VAL A 19 -14.09 -15.82 -2.78
CA VAL A 19 -13.17 -16.83 -2.24
C VAL A 19 -11.85 -16.85 -2.99
N GLU A 20 -11.85 -16.76 -4.33
CA GLU A 20 -10.61 -16.66 -5.12
C GLU A 20 -9.86 -15.36 -4.88
N ALA A 21 -10.56 -14.23 -4.74
CA ALA A 21 -9.98 -12.94 -4.38
C ALA A 21 -9.40 -12.98 -2.96
N LEU A 22 -10.09 -13.62 -1.99
CA LEU A 22 -9.59 -13.87 -0.64
C LEU A 22 -8.34 -14.76 -0.66
N MET A 23 -8.36 -15.86 -1.41
CA MET A 23 -7.20 -16.75 -1.56
C MET A 23 -6.03 -16.03 -2.24
N PHE A 24 -6.29 -15.19 -3.23
CA PHE A 24 -5.28 -14.35 -3.88
C PHE A 24 -4.73 -13.31 -2.92
N MET A 25 -5.59 -12.64 -2.14
CA MET A 25 -5.17 -11.69 -1.10
C MET A 25 -4.30 -12.39 -0.05
N GLN A 26 -4.67 -13.58 0.41
CA GLN A 26 -3.85 -14.41 1.30
C GLN A 26 -2.51 -14.79 0.66
N LYS A 27 -2.51 -15.15 -0.64
CA LYS A 27 -1.29 -15.45 -1.40
C LYS A 27 -0.40 -14.21 -1.59
N MET A 28 -0.99 -13.01 -1.71
CA MET A 28 -0.28 -11.73 -1.74
C MET A 28 0.37 -11.39 -0.39
N VAL A 29 -0.10 -11.92 0.74
CA VAL A 29 0.59 -11.77 2.03
C VAL A 29 1.91 -12.57 2.06
N SER A 30 2.06 -13.58 1.20
CA SER A 30 3.28 -14.40 1.14
C SER A 30 4.48 -13.59 0.62
N THR A 31 5.66 -13.88 1.17
CA THR A 31 6.95 -13.24 0.85
C THR A 31 7.30 -13.22 -0.64
N GLU A 32 6.88 -14.25 -1.37
CA GLU A 32 7.25 -14.43 -2.76
C GLU A 32 6.46 -13.53 -3.72
N VAL A 33 5.20 -13.21 -3.40
CA VAL A 33 4.37 -12.36 -4.26
C VAL A 33 4.71 -10.88 -4.06
N VAL A 34 4.92 -10.42 -2.83
CA VAL A 34 5.25 -9.01 -2.56
C VAL A 34 6.60 -8.59 -3.16
N SER A 35 7.59 -9.48 -3.13
CA SER A 35 8.90 -9.21 -3.75
C SER A 35 8.85 -9.12 -5.28
N LYS A 36 7.86 -9.77 -5.93
CA LYS A 36 7.68 -9.78 -7.39
C LYS A 36 6.82 -8.62 -7.92
N LEU A 37 6.02 -7.95 -7.08
CA LEU A 37 5.07 -6.90 -7.50
C LEU A 37 5.70 -5.56 -7.93
N GLY A 38 7.04 -5.43 -7.94
CA GLY A 38 7.72 -4.24 -8.47
C GLY A 38 7.45 -2.93 -7.71
N ALA A 39 6.71 -2.98 -6.60
CA ALA A 39 6.45 -1.83 -5.74
C ALA A 39 7.66 -1.59 -4.84
N LYS A 40 8.38 -0.48 -5.05
CA LYS A 40 9.47 -0.08 -4.15
C LYS A 40 8.86 0.70 -2.99
N VAL A 41 8.58 0.00 -1.90
CA VAL A 41 8.15 0.64 -0.65
C VAL A 41 9.38 1.26 0.02
N ASN A 42 9.40 2.58 0.13
CA ASN A 42 10.42 3.29 0.91
C ASN A 42 9.70 4.10 1.98
N HIS A 43 10.20 4.10 3.22
CA HIS A 43 9.69 5.02 4.23
C HIS A 43 10.26 6.41 3.96
N ALA A 44 9.41 7.41 3.74
CA ALA A 44 9.79 8.81 3.80
C ALA A 44 9.41 9.37 5.17
N PHE A 45 10.16 10.34 5.67
CA PHE A 45 9.88 10.99 6.95
C PHE A 45 9.36 12.40 6.70
N ASP A 46 8.22 12.74 7.30
CA ASP A 46 7.82 14.14 7.41
C ASP A 46 8.59 14.76 8.59
N LEU A 47 9.62 15.55 8.26
CA LEU A 47 10.52 16.20 9.23
C LEU A 47 10.07 17.61 9.61
N ASN A 48 8.90 18.07 9.15
CA ASN A 48 8.41 19.42 9.47
C ASN A 48 8.18 19.61 10.99
N HIS A 49 8.00 18.51 11.73
CA HIS A 49 8.01 18.47 13.18
C HIS A 49 9.14 17.57 13.71
N PRO A 50 10.39 18.08 13.85
CA PRO A 50 11.56 17.25 14.15
C PRO A 50 11.52 16.56 15.52
N LYS A 51 10.67 17.03 16.44
CA LYS A 51 10.44 16.38 17.75
C LYS A 51 9.45 15.21 17.68
N TYR A 52 8.58 15.17 16.68
CA TYR A 52 7.53 14.17 16.52
C TYR A 52 7.46 13.75 15.05
N PRO A 53 8.50 13.05 14.55
CA PRO A 53 8.54 12.62 13.16
C PRO A 53 7.34 11.71 12.87
N LYS A 54 6.68 11.97 11.73
CA LYS A 54 5.61 11.11 11.21
C LYS A 54 6.12 10.36 9.99
N ALA A 55 5.70 9.10 9.88
CA ALA A 55 5.98 8.32 8.68
C ALA A 55 5.09 8.81 7.54
N LEU A 56 5.70 8.97 6.36
CA LEU A 56 5.01 9.13 5.09
C LEU A 56 5.14 7.81 4.31
N ASN A 57 4.01 7.17 4.05
CA ASN A 57 3.95 5.91 3.33
C ASN A 57 4.15 6.17 1.85
N ARG A 58 5.41 6.03 1.40
CA ARG A 58 5.79 6.30 0.01
C ARG A 58 5.79 5.03 -0.80
N VAL A 59 5.01 5.05 -1.88
CA VAL A 59 4.82 3.94 -2.78
C VAL A 59 5.17 4.36 -4.19
N GLU A 60 6.13 3.67 -4.78
CA GLU A 60 6.49 3.82 -6.18
C GLU A 60 5.96 2.63 -6.97
N LEU A 61 5.11 2.91 -7.96
CA LEU A 61 4.50 1.89 -8.81
C LEU A 61 4.85 2.17 -10.26
N LYS A 62 5.30 1.13 -10.98
CA LYS A 62 5.58 1.19 -12.42
C LYS A 62 4.26 1.13 -13.22
N THR A 63 3.47 2.18 -13.12
CA THR A 63 2.20 2.37 -13.81
C THR A 63 2.11 3.77 -14.40
N THR A 64 1.31 3.97 -15.44
CA THR A 64 0.97 5.30 -15.96
C THR A 64 -0.28 5.88 -15.29
N PHE A 65 -0.87 5.17 -14.33
CA PHE A 65 -2.03 5.63 -13.58
C PHE A 65 -1.76 6.97 -12.90
N ASP A 66 -2.75 7.86 -12.98
CA ASP A 66 -2.73 9.19 -12.37
C ASP A 66 -3.34 9.11 -10.97
N PHE A 67 -2.48 9.16 -9.95
CA PHE A 67 -2.89 9.02 -8.54
C PHE A 67 -3.66 10.22 -7.99
N ASP A 68 -3.65 11.40 -8.64
CA ASP A 68 -4.49 12.53 -8.22
C ASP A 68 -5.99 12.20 -8.36
N LYS A 69 -6.33 11.16 -9.11
CA LYS A 69 -7.70 10.64 -9.27
C LYS A 69 -8.19 9.81 -8.09
N VAL A 70 -7.31 9.42 -7.17
CA VAL A 70 -7.71 8.68 -5.97
C VAL A 70 -8.45 9.63 -5.02
N LYS A 71 -9.70 9.29 -4.70
CA LYS A 71 -10.57 10.08 -3.82
C LYS A 71 -10.64 9.53 -2.41
N LYS A 72 -10.50 8.22 -2.26
CA LYS A 72 -10.60 7.55 -0.97
C LYS A 72 -9.63 6.40 -0.89
N ILE A 73 -9.00 6.26 0.27
CA ILE A 73 -8.13 5.14 0.61
C ILE A 73 -8.79 4.41 1.77
N LEU A 74 -8.97 3.10 1.64
CA LEU A 74 -9.32 2.22 2.74
C LEU A 74 -8.16 1.29 3.05
N ILE A 75 -7.96 1.01 4.32
CA ILE A 75 -6.87 0.17 4.81
C ILE A 75 -7.48 -0.90 5.70
N SER A 76 -7.04 -2.14 5.54
CA SER A 76 -7.40 -3.23 6.46
C SER A 76 -6.72 -3.07 7.81
N ASP A 77 -7.17 -3.84 8.81
CA ASP A 77 -6.42 -3.98 10.05
C ASP A 77 -5.00 -4.53 9.78
N PRO A 78 -3.97 -4.08 10.52
CA PRO A 78 -2.61 -4.57 10.35
C PRO A 78 -2.43 -6.00 10.88
N VAL A 79 -1.81 -6.85 10.08
CA VAL A 79 -1.40 -8.21 10.49
C VAL A 79 0.12 -8.33 10.53
N ASP A 80 0.67 -9.25 11.31
CA ASP A 80 2.11 -9.50 11.31
C ASP A 80 2.58 -10.03 9.95
N TYR A 81 3.65 -9.43 9.42
CA TYR A 81 4.23 -9.89 8.16
C TYR A 81 5.15 -11.10 8.42
N PRO A 82 4.81 -12.30 7.89
CA PRO A 82 5.56 -13.52 8.19
C PRO A 82 7.00 -13.49 7.67
N GLY A 83 7.27 -12.68 6.64
CA GLY A 83 8.59 -12.58 6.03
C GLY A 83 9.62 -11.77 6.80
N LYS A 84 9.19 -10.94 7.76
CA LYS A 84 10.11 -10.05 8.49
C LYS A 84 9.54 -9.67 9.85
N LYS A 85 10.21 -10.11 10.92
CA LYS A 85 9.83 -9.77 12.30
C LYS A 85 9.82 -8.25 12.50
N GLY A 86 8.79 -7.76 13.18
CA GLY A 86 8.60 -6.33 13.46
C GLY A 86 7.92 -5.55 12.33
N TYR A 87 7.63 -6.18 11.19
CA TYR A 87 6.92 -5.57 10.08
C TYR A 87 5.46 -6.00 10.09
N LYS A 88 4.60 -5.10 9.65
CA LYS A 88 3.16 -5.31 9.51
C LYS A 88 2.77 -5.26 8.05
N TYR A 89 1.69 -5.95 7.73
CA TYR A 89 1.08 -6.00 6.41
C TYR A 89 -0.34 -5.43 6.49
N VAL A 90 -0.74 -4.68 5.47
CA VAL A 90 -2.12 -4.22 5.25
C VAL A 90 -2.50 -4.33 3.77
N HIS A 91 -3.79 -4.51 3.52
CA HIS A 91 -4.37 -4.25 2.20
C HIS A 91 -4.75 -2.79 2.09
N VAL A 92 -4.36 -2.15 0.99
CA VAL A 92 -4.72 -0.77 0.67
C VAL A 92 -5.62 -0.78 -0.56
N LEU A 93 -6.80 -0.18 -0.43
CA LEU A 93 -7.76 -0.02 -1.52
C LEU A 93 -7.80 1.45 -1.93
N LEU A 94 -7.52 1.73 -3.20
CA LEU A 94 -7.56 3.07 -3.78
C LEU A 94 -8.81 3.21 -4.65
N PHE A 95 -9.76 4.03 -4.20
CA PHE A 95 -10.99 4.31 -4.91
C PHE A 95 -10.88 5.60 -5.72
N THR A 96 -11.44 5.59 -6.92
CA THR A 96 -11.52 6.74 -7.82
C THR A 96 -12.98 7.09 -8.11
N ASP A 97 -13.23 8.15 -8.87
CA ASP A 97 -14.57 8.47 -9.37
C ASP A 97 -15.11 7.43 -10.38
N LYS A 98 -14.29 6.45 -10.80
CA LYS A 98 -14.68 5.35 -11.68
C LYS A 98 -14.97 4.09 -10.85
N SER A 99 -15.78 3.18 -11.40
CA SER A 99 -16.15 1.89 -10.79
C SER A 99 -14.99 0.89 -10.63
N ILE A 100 -13.74 1.29 -10.88
CA ILE A 100 -12.55 0.46 -10.73
C ILE A 100 -11.76 0.98 -9.53
N PHE A 101 -11.40 0.06 -8.64
CA PHE A 101 -10.52 0.30 -7.50
C PHE A 101 -9.20 -0.45 -7.69
N LEU A 102 -8.10 0.10 -7.17
CA LEU A 102 -6.80 -0.56 -7.14
C LEU A 102 -6.60 -1.22 -5.78
N ILE A 103 -6.17 -2.48 -5.77
CA ILE A 103 -5.74 -3.18 -4.56
C ILE A 103 -4.22 -3.18 -4.53
N MET A 104 -3.65 -2.79 -3.40
CA MET A 104 -2.21 -2.75 -3.20
C MET A 104 -1.84 -3.38 -1.86
N PRO A 105 -1.06 -4.48 -1.84
CA PRO A 105 -0.46 -4.96 -0.61
C PRO A 105 0.62 -3.98 -0.13
N TYR A 106 0.62 -3.66 1.17
CA TYR A 106 1.60 -2.76 1.74
C TYR A 106 2.22 -3.34 3.00
N ILE A 107 3.55 -3.33 3.06
CA ILE A 107 4.33 -3.78 4.20
C ILE A 107 5.07 -2.58 4.77
N TYR A 108 5.02 -2.41 6.09
CA TYR A 108 5.73 -1.32 6.77
C TYR A 108 6.42 -1.79 8.05
N ASP A 109 7.44 -1.05 8.46
CA ASP A 109 8.14 -1.26 9.72
C ASP A 109 7.31 -0.67 10.86
N ASN A 110 6.85 -1.52 11.79
CA ASN A 110 6.01 -1.10 12.91
C ASN A 110 6.84 -0.56 14.09
N ALA A 111 8.17 -0.63 14.01
CA ALA A 111 9.10 -0.11 14.99
C ALA A 111 10.12 0.85 14.35
N LEU A 112 9.66 1.61 13.34
CA LEU A 112 10.49 2.54 12.58
C LEU A 112 11.17 3.57 13.50
N LYS A 113 12.48 3.78 13.29
CA LYS A 113 13.28 4.77 14.03
C LYS A 113 14.01 5.68 13.06
N THR A 114 14.24 6.93 13.48
CA THR A 114 15.16 7.83 12.80
C THR A 114 16.62 7.42 13.08
N ASP A 115 17.57 8.00 12.33
CA ASP A 115 19.01 7.80 12.56
C ASP A 115 19.47 8.20 13.97
N LYS A 116 18.68 9.03 14.67
CA LYS A 116 18.92 9.45 16.06
C LYS A 116 18.26 8.53 17.08
N GLY A 117 17.69 7.40 16.65
CA GLY A 117 17.02 6.43 17.50
C GLY A 117 15.62 6.83 17.98
N ILE A 118 15.04 7.92 17.44
CA ILE A 118 13.70 8.39 17.82
C ILE A 118 12.65 7.53 17.10
N ASN A 119 11.69 6.98 17.85
CA ASN A 119 10.58 6.24 17.28
C ASN A 119 9.73 7.14 16.38
N VAL A 120 9.38 6.63 15.20
CA VAL A 120 8.53 7.30 14.22
C VAL A 120 7.16 6.64 14.27
N ILE A 121 6.12 7.46 14.47
CA ILE A 121 4.75 6.96 14.48
C ILE A 121 4.29 6.82 13.03
N ASN A 122 3.88 5.61 12.66
CA ASN A 122 3.18 5.35 11.40
C ASN A 122 1.74 4.93 11.69
N ASN A 123 0.81 5.88 11.58
CA ASN A 123 -0.63 5.64 11.70
C ASN A 123 -1.29 5.35 10.35
N LEU A 124 -0.50 5.21 9.27
CA LEU A 124 -0.98 4.99 7.92
C LEU A 124 -1.89 6.10 7.36
N ASN A 125 -1.84 7.31 7.93
CA ASN A 125 -2.70 8.40 7.47
C ASN A 125 -2.11 9.17 6.29
N ASP A 126 -0.79 9.27 6.20
CA ASP A 126 -0.10 10.06 5.18
C ASP A 126 0.51 9.15 4.10
N TRP A 127 0.13 9.39 2.84
CA TRP A 127 0.55 8.61 1.67
C TRP A 127 1.14 9.49 0.57
N LEU A 128 2.18 8.98 -0.08
CA LEU A 128 2.79 9.57 -1.27
C LEU A 128 2.90 8.51 -2.35
N PHE A 129 2.05 8.62 -3.37
CA PHE A 129 2.13 7.75 -4.54
C PHE A 129 2.97 8.39 -5.63
N ILE A 130 3.82 7.58 -6.27
CA ILE A 130 4.64 7.98 -7.40
C ILE A 130 4.44 6.97 -8.51
N ASN A 131 4.04 7.44 -9.68
CA ASN A 131 3.83 6.59 -10.85
C ASN A 131 5.12 6.43 -11.68
N GLY A 132 5.08 5.60 -12.72
CA GLY A 132 6.21 5.31 -13.61
C GLY A 132 6.67 6.51 -14.45
N LEU A 133 5.89 7.59 -14.49
CA LEU A 133 6.24 8.86 -15.11
C LEU A 133 6.90 9.84 -14.13
N GLY A 134 7.03 9.45 -12.85
CA GLY A 134 7.58 10.29 -11.78
C GLY A 134 6.60 11.31 -11.22
N GLN A 135 5.32 11.28 -11.63
CA GLN A 135 4.28 12.15 -11.07
C GLN A 135 4.00 11.76 -9.63
N ARG A 136 3.81 12.75 -8.76
CA ARG A 136 3.66 12.58 -7.31
C ARG A 136 2.27 13.03 -6.87
N SER A 137 1.55 12.19 -6.15
CA SER A 137 0.28 12.53 -5.51
C SER A 137 0.37 12.29 -4.00
N ARG A 138 -0.04 13.29 -3.21
CA ARG A 138 -0.08 13.20 -1.74
C ARG A 138 -1.52 13.05 -1.28
N HIS A 139 -1.78 12.03 -0.48
CA HIS A 139 -3.10 11.80 0.11
C HIS A 139 -2.99 11.74 1.62
N ARG A 140 -4.06 12.22 2.28
CA ARG A 140 -4.25 12.08 3.70
C ARG A 140 -5.56 11.36 3.96
N ILE A 141 -5.52 10.33 4.78
CA ILE A 141 -6.71 9.65 5.29
C ILE A 141 -7.15 10.42 6.52
N GLU A 142 -8.36 10.97 6.45
CA GLU A 142 -9.07 11.49 7.61
C GLU A 142 -9.90 10.34 8.15
N GLN A 143 -9.50 9.76 9.29
CA GLN A 143 -10.39 8.91 10.06
C GLN A 143 -11.43 9.82 10.69
N PHE A 144 -12.71 9.57 10.41
CA PHE A 144 -13.78 10.15 11.21
C PHE A 144 -13.82 9.36 12.52
N ASP A 145 -13.51 10.05 13.63
CA ASP A 145 -13.72 9.55 15.00
C ASP A 145 -15.21 9.37 15.31
#